data_AF-A0A6J1BKN9-F1
#
_entry.id   AF-A0A6J1BKN9-F1
#
_cell.length_a   1.000
_cell.length_b   1.000
_cell.length_c   1.000
_cell.angle_alpha   90.00
_cell.angle_beta   90.00
_cell.angle_gamma   90.00
#
_symmetry.space_group_name_H-M   'P 1'
#
loop_
_entity.id
_entity.type
_entity.pdbx_description
1 polymer ?
#
loop_
_entity_poly.entity_id
_entity_poly.type
_entity_poly.pdbx_seq_one_letter_code
_entity_poly.pdbx_strand_id
1 'polypeptide(L)'
;MRMRIFSMRRRVARMVLGKSRLNIQYKHKKNGTKDLNVKYRRLKADIEEIGKKQKSIKEGQSQVREKFKAIEMGCQVLKKETELITQRSALTHLRLALLFHILKAREEGDFAKAAQLTQWLRLIYVC
;
A
#
# COMPACT_ATOMS: atom_id res chain seq x y z
N MET A 1 85.42 -21.75 -23.82
CA MET A 1 84.17 -21.98 -24.60
C MET A 1 82.94 -22.29 -23.72
N ARG A 2 83.04 -23.11 -22.65
CA ARG A 2 81.93 -23.46 -21.72
C ARG A 2 81.19 -22.27 -21.06
N MET A 3 81.89 -21.19 -20.72
CA MET A 3 81.31 -19.98 -20.10
C MET A 3 80.27 -19.27 -20.98
N ARG A 4 80.48 -19.21 -22.31
CA ARG A 4 79.51 -18.60 -23.25
C ARG A 4 78.26 -19.45 -23.44
N ILE A 5 78.39 -20.77 -23.39
CA ILE A 5 77.24 -21.70 -23.47
C ILE A 5 76.37 -21.55 -22.21
N PHE A 6 77.01 -21.44 -21.04
CA PHE A 6 76.30 -21.24 -19.77
C PHE A 6 75.57 -19.88 -19.71
N SER A 7 76.20 -18.80 -20.22
CA SER A 7 75.59 -17.47 -20.27
C SER A 7 74.41 -17.38 -21.26
N MET A 8 74.51 -18.05 -22.41
CA MET A 8 73.43 -18.17 -23.40
C MET A 8 72.26 -18.98 -22.84
N ARG A 9 72.53 -20.14 -22.18
CA ARG A 9 71.48 -20.94 -21.52
C ARG A 9 70.75 -20.16 -20.43
N ARG A 10 71.47 -19.38 -19.60
CA ARG A 10 70.84 -18.48 -18.60
C ARG A 10 69.96 -17.41 -19.23
N ARG A 11 70.37 -16.85 -20.38
CA ARG A 11 69.59 -15.83 -21.10
C ARG A 11 68.31 -16.43 -21.68
N VAL A 12 68.39 -17.60 -22.30
CA VAL A 12 67.22 -18.32 -22.85
C VAL A 12 66.25 -18.71 -21.73
N ALA A 13 66.74 -19.25 -20.62
CA ALA A 13 65.90 -19.59 -19.46
C ALA A 13 65.14 -18.37 -18.90
N ARG A 14 65.80 -17.21 -18.79
CA ARG A 14 65.13 -15.96 -18.35
C ARG A 14 64.06 -15.48 -19.32
N MET A 15 64.29 -15.59 -20.63
CA MET A 15 63.29 -15.21 -21.64
C MET A 15 62.06 -16.13 -21.60
N VAL A 16 62.26 -17.43 -21.40
CA VAL A 16 61.15 -18.41 -21.27
C VAL A 16 60.36 -18.14 -20.00
N LEU A 17 61.02 -17.93 -18.85
CA LEU A 17 60.36 -17.59 -17.58
C LEU A 17 59.60 -16.26 -17.67
N GLY A 18 60.15 -15.25 -18.36
CA GLY A 18 59.49 -13.98 -18.63
C GLY A 18 58.23 -14.12 -19.49
N LYS A 19 58.29 -14.93 -20.57
CA LYS A 19 57.14 -15.25 -21.42
C LYS A 19 56.04 -15.99 -20.64
N SER A 20 56.42 -16.95 -19.79
CA SER A 20 55.49 -17.69 -18.94
C SER A 20 54.78 -16.78 -17.93
N ARG A 21 55.50 -15.83 -17.30
CA ARG A 21 54.91 -14.85 -16.37
C ARG A 21 53.89 -13.93 -17.05
N LEU A 22 54.22 -13.40 -18.23
CA LEU A 22 53.29 -12.56 -19.01
C LEU A 22 52.02 -13.33 -19.42
N ASN A 23 52.15 -14.61 -19.76
CA ASN A 23 51.02 -15.46 -20.15
C ASN A 23 50.12 -15.80 -18.95
N ILE A 24 50.69 -16.02 -17.76
CA ILE A 24 49.93 -16.20 -16.51
C ILE A 24 49.18 -14.91 -16.16
N GLN A 25 49.82 -13.75 -16.27
CA GLN A 25 49.21 -12.44 -16.01
C GLN A 25 48.06 -12.13 -16.99
N TYR A 26 48.24 -12.44 -18.27
CA TYR A 26 47.19 -12.31 -19.29
C TYR A 26 45.99 -13.25 -19.01
N LYS A 27 46.24 -14.52 -18.65
CA LYS A 27 45.19 -15.46 -18.26
C LYS A 27 44.43 -14.98 -17.02
N HIS A 28 45.13 -14.48 -16.00
CA HIS A 28 44.50 -13.96 -14.80
C HIS A 28 43.64 -12.72 -15.07
N LYS A 29 44.11 -11.80 -15.93
CA LYS A 29 43.34 -10.62 -16.35
C LYS A 29 42.09 -11.03 -17.15
N LYS A 30 42.24 -11.95 -18.12
CA LYS A 30 41.13 -12.46 -18.93
C LYS A 30 40.08 -13.19 -18.09
N ASN A 31 40.50 -13.98 -17.10
CA ASN A 31 39.59 -14.66 -16.19
C ASN A 31 38.86 -13.69 -15.27
N GLY A 32 39.54 -12.65 -14.76
CA GLY A 32 38.91 -11.56 -14.01
C GLY A 32 37.85 -10.81 -14.82
N THR A 33 38.13 -10.48 -16.08
CA THR A 33 37.13 -9.83 -16.96
C THR A 33 35.93 -10.73 -17.24
N LYS A 34 36.13 -12.05 -17.37
CA LYS A 34 35.04 -13.02 -17.52
C LYS A 34 34.16 -13.09 -16.28
N ASP A 35 34.75 -13.14 -15.09
CA ASP A 35 34.01 -13.15 -13.81
C ASP A 35 33.17 -11.87 -13.63
N LEU A 36 33.76 -10.70 -13.93
CA LEU A 36 33.05 -9.42 -13.90
C LEU A 36 31.87 -9.39 -14.89
N ASN A 37 32.04 -9.93 -16.10
CA ASN A 37 30.96 -10.02 -17.08
C ASN A 37 29.81 -10.93 -16.63
N VAL A 38 30.11 -12.03 -15.94
CA VAL A 38 29.09 -12.92 -15.36
C VAL A 38 28.32 -12.18 -14.26
N LYS A 39 29.02 -11.49 -13.36
CA LYS A 39 28.41 -10.67 -12.30
C LYS A 39 27.53 -9.57 -12.88
N TYR A 40 27.99 -8.87 -13.93
CA TYR A 40 27.21 -7.85 -14.61
C TYR A 40 25.93 -8.40 -15.23
N ARG A 41 25.99 -9.58 -15.89
CA ARG A 41 24.80 -10.22 -16.47
C ARG A 41 23.78 -10.62 -15.40
N ARG A 42 24.25 -11.16 -14.26
CA ARG A 42 23.38 -11.47 -13.12
C ARG A 42 22.71 -10.22 -12.59
N LEU A 43 23.50 -9.18 -12.32
CA LEU A 43 22.99 -7.90 -11.83
C LEU A 43 21.95 -7.28 -12.80
N LYS A 44 22.18 -7.36 -14.11
CA LYS A 44 21.23 -6.89 -15.12
C LYS A 44 19.90 -7.67 -15.05
N ALA A 45 19.97 -9.00 -14.93
CA ALA A 45 18.78 -9.84 -14.80
C ALA A 45 18.01 -9.52 -13.51
N ASP A 46 18.71 -9.33 -12.38
CA ASP A 46 18.11 -8.96 -11.10
C ASP A 46 17.41 -7.60 -11.18
N ILE A 47 18.02 -6.61 -11.84
CA ILE A 47 17.42 -5.29 -12.06
C ILE A 47 16.13 -5.40 -12.90
N GLU A 48 16.14 -6.20 -13.96
CA GLU A 48 14.94 -6.43 -14.78
C GLU A 48 13.83 -7.12 -13.98
N GLU A 49 14.17 -8.11 -13.14
CA GLU A 49 13.20 -8.79 -12.27
C GLU A 49 12.62 -7.85 -11.21
N ILE A 50 13.47 -7.05 -10.55
CA ILE A 50 13.04 -6.02 -9.60
C ILE A 50 12.11 -5.03 -10.29
N GLY A 51 12.43 -4.59 -11.51
CA GLY A 51 11.58 -3.69 -12.28
C GLY A 51 10.18 -4.27 -12.54
N LYS A 52 10.08 -5.55 -12.88
CA LYS A 52 8.79 -6.25 -13.06
C LYS A 52 8.01 -6.33 -11.74
N LYS A 53 8.67 -6.69 -10.64
CA LYS A 53 8.05 -6.75 -9.30
C LYS A 53 7.54 -5.39 -8.87
N GLN A 54 8.33 -4.33 -9.05
CA GLN A 54 7.92 -2.96 -8.73
C GLN A 54 6.70 -2.52 -9.54
N LYS A 55 6.62 -2.87 -10.82
CA LYS A 55 5.45 -2.56 -11.65
C LYS A 55 4.19 -3.24 -11.10
N SER A 56 4.27 -4.54 -10.81
CA SER A 56 3.16 -5.29 -10.22
C SER A 56 2.73 -4.73 -8.85
N ILE A 57 3.69 -4.33 -8.00
CA ILE A 57 3.39 -3.68 -6.73
C ILE A 57 2.64 -2.37 -6.95
N LYS A 58 3.08 -1.52 -7.88
CA LYS A 58 2.40 -0.25 -8.19
C LYS A 58 0.97 -0.47 -8.67
N GLU A 59 0.75 -1.46 -9.55
CA GLU A 59 -0.57 -1.83 -10.03
C GLU A 59 -1.47 -2.31 -8.87
N GLY A 60 -0.96 -3.19 -8.02
CA GLY A 60 -1.67 -3.67 -6.83
C GLY A 60 -2.02 -2.54 -5.86
N GLN A 61 -1.08 -1.64 -5.58
CA GLN A 61 -1.32 -0.45 -4.74
C GLN A 61 -2.39 0.47 -5.35
N SER A 62 -2.39 0.66 -6.66
CA SER A 62 -3.41 1.47 -7.33
C SER A 62 -4.80 0.85 -7.18
N GLN A 63 -4.93 -0.47 -7.38
CA GLN A 63 -6.21 -1.17 -7.21
C GLN A 63 -6.73 -1.06 -5.78
N VAL A 64 -5.85 -1.26 -4.79
CA VAL A 64 -6.20 -1.14 -3.37
C VAL A 64 -6.66 0.29 -3.06
N ARG A 65 -5.96 1.31 -3.56
CA ARG A 65 -6.35 2.72 -3.39
C ARG A 65 -7.75 3.01 -3.94
N GLU A 66 -8.08 2.52 -5.14
CA GLU A 66 -9.41 2.73 -5.71
C GLU A 66 -10.51 2.02 -4.90
N LYS A 67 -10.25 0.80 -4.41
CA LYS A 67 -11.18 0.12 -3.49
C LYS A 67 -11.41 0.92 -2.20
N PHE A 68 -10.35 1.46 -1.61
CA PHE A 68 -10.46 2.31 -0.41
C PHE A 68 -11.27 3.57 -0.67
N LYS A 69 -11.08 4.25 -1.82
CA LYS A 69 -11.91 5.41 -2.20
C LYS A 69 -13.39 5.04 -2.33
N ALA A 70 -13.70 3.91 -2.96
CA ALA A 70 -15.08 3.42 -3.07
C ALA A 70 -15.71 3.15 -1.70
N ILE A 71 -14.96 2.52 -0.79
CA ILE A 71 -15.39 2.30 0.60
C ILE A 71 -15.63 3.62 1.32
N GLU A 72 -14.71 4.58 1.19
CA GLU A 72 -14.82 5.88 1.84
C GLU A 72 -16.06 6.66 1.37
N MET A 73 -16.33 6.67 0.05
CA MET A 73 -17.55 7.25 -0.51
C MET A 73 -18.81 6.54 0.05
N GLY A 74 -18.79 5.20 0.11
CA GLY A 74 -19.87 4.43 0.72
C GLY A 74 -20.11 4.83 2.17
N CYS A 75 -19.06 4.90 2.99
CA CYS A 75 -19.13 5.30 4.39
C CYS A 75 -19.73 6.71 4.57
N GLN A 76 -19.40 7.66 3.69
CA GLN A 76 -19.96 9.01 3.75
C GLN A 76 -21.47 9.02 3.48
N VAL A 77 -21.94 8.22 2.52
CA VAL A 77 -23.37 8.07 2.23
C VAL A 77 -24.09 7.42 3.41
N LEU A 78 -23.57 6.28 3.89
CA LEU A 78 -24.11 5.54 5.05
C LEU A 78 -24.22 6.42 6.29
N LYS A 79 -23.22 7.28 6.54
CA LYS A 79 -23.24 8.22 7.66
C LYS A 79 -24.39 9.22 7.54
N LYS A 80 -24.57 9.84 6.36
CA LYS A 80 -25.66 10.80 6.12
C LYS A 80 -27.03 10.14 6.25
N GLU A 81 -27.21 8.95 5.69
CA GLU A 81 -28.46 8.19 5.79
C GLU A 81 -28.77 7.83 7.25
N THR A 82 -27.76 7.39 8.00
CA THR A 82 -27.90 7.05 9.42
C THR A 82 -28.27 8.28 10.25
N GLU A 83 -27.66 9.44 10.00
CA GLU A 83 -28.00 10.71 10.66
C GLU A 83 -29.46 11.09 10.40
N LEU A 84 -29.92 10.99 9.15
CA LEU A 84 -31.31 11.25 8.77
C LEU A 84 -32.29 10.29 9.45
N ILE A 85 -32.00 8.99 9.43
CA ILE A 85 -32.83 7.97 10.09
C ILE A 85 -32.88 8.23 11.59
N THR A 86 -31.75 8.53 12.22
CA THR A 86 -31.67 8.81 13.66
C THR A 86 -32.52 10.03 14.02
N GLN A 87 -32.41 11.12 13.26
CA GLN A 87 -33.22 12.32 13.47
C GLN A 87 -34.72 12.03 13.31
N ARG A 88 -35.11 11.32 12.25
CA ARG A 88 -36.51 10.94 12.01
C ARG A 88 -37.04 9.99 13.08
N SER A 89 -36.22 9.06 13.55
CA SER A 89 -36.58 8.11 14.61
C SER A 89 -36.79 8.84 15.94
N ALA A 90 -35.92 9.81 16.29
CA ALA A 90 -36.07 10.63 17.49
C ALA A 90 -37.37 11.43 17.47
N LEU A 91 -37.70 12.07 16.34
CA LEU A 91 -38.97 12.78 16.17
C LEU A 91 -40.18 11.83 16.30
N THR A 92 -40.07 10.63 15.75
CA THR A 92 -41.14 9.62 15.84
C THR A 92 -41.35 9.15 17.28
N HIS A 93 -40.27 8.86 18.02
CA HIS A 93 -40.36 8.52 19.44
C HIS A 93 -40.99 9.65 20.25
N LEU A 94 -40.61 10.91 20.00
CA LEU A 94 -41.21 12.06 20.68
C LEU A 94 -42.71 12.18 20.39
N ARG A 95 -43.13 11.99 19.12
CA ARG A 95 -44.54 12.00 18.73
C ARG A 95 -45.33 10.91 19.46
N LEU A 96 -44.80 9.69 19.52
CA LEU A 96 -45.42 8.58 20.23
C LEU A 96 -45.54 8.87 21.73
N ALA A 97 -44.47 9.35 22.37
CA ALA A 97 -44.49 9.70 23.79
C ALA A 97 -45.57 10.76 24.10
N LEU A 98 -45.68 11.80 23.27
CA LEU A 98 -46.72 12.82 23.41
C LEU A 98 -48.13 12.24 23.24
N LEU A 99 -48.35 11.38 22.24
CA LEU A 99 -49.63 10.70 22.04
C LEU A 99 -50.01 9.88 23.28
N PHE A 100 -49.08 9.11 23.85
CA PHE A 100 -49.31 8.38 25.09
C PHE A 100 -49.67 9.29 26.26
N HIS A 101 -48.95 10.40 26.44
CA HIS A 101 -49.25 11.36 27.50
C HIS A 101 -50.60 12.07 27.32
N ILE A 102 -51.01 12.34 26.08
CA ILE A 102 -52.35 12.88 25.79
C ILE A 102 -53.43 11.89 26.19
N LEU A 103 -53.28 10.61 25.81
CA LEU A 103 -54.24 9.56 26.18
C LEU A 103 -54.34 9.42 27.71
N LYS A 104 -53.20 9.40 28.40
CA LYS A 104 -53.16 9.34 29.87
C LYS A 104 -53.82 10.56 30.52
N ALA A 105 -53.54 11.77 30.06
CA ALA A 105 -54.18 12.98 30.60
C ALA A 105 -55.70 12.97 30.40
N ARG A 106 -56.19 12.44 29.26
CA ARG A 106 -57.62 12.26 29.01
C ARG A 106 -58.25 11.21 29.92
N GLU A 107 -57.56 10.10 30.16
CA GLU A 107 -58.00 9.06 31.10
C GLU A 107 -58.10 9.61 32.54
N GLU A 108 -57.15 10.45 32.95
CA GLU A 108 -57.13 11.13 34.25
C GLU A 108 -58.14 12.31 34.36
N GLY A 109 -58.83 12.66 33.27
CA GLY A 109 -59.77 13.79 33.22
C GLY A 109 -59.12 15.18 33.13
N ASP A 110 -57.80 15.26 32.96
CA ASP A 110 -57.04 16.51 32.83
C ASP A 110 -57.04 17.00 31.36
N PHE A 111 -58.16 17.59 30.95
CA PHE A 111 -58.32 18.12 29.60
C PHE A 111 -57.44 19.33 29.30
N ALA A 112 -57.05 20.12 30.32
CA ALA A 112 -56.18 21.27 30.14
C ALA A 112 -54.77 20.81 29.70
N LYS A 113 -54.21 19.82 30.41
CA LYS A 113 -52.94 19.19 30.05
C LYS A 113 -53.01 18.47 28.72
N ALA A 114 -54.10 17.74 28.46
CA ALA A 114 -54.30 17.08 27.16
C ALA A 114 -54.31 18.09 26.00
N ALA A 115 -54.94 19.26 26.17
CA ALA A 115 -54.96 20.33 25.17
C ALA A 115 -53.56 20.92 24.95
N GLN A 116 -52.81 21.18 26.02
CA GLN A 116 -51.43 21.68 25.94
C GLN A 116 -50.51 20.71 25.21
N LEU A 117 -50.53 19.41 25.56
CA LEU A 117 -49.74 18.38 24.90
C LEU A 117 -50.12 18.22 23.42
N THR A 118 -51.41 18.36 23.10
CA THR A 118 -51.90 18.35 21.70
C THR A 118 -51.32 19.52 20.91
N GLN A 119 -51.21 20.70 21.54
CA GLN A 119 -50.58 21.87 20.90
C GLN A 119 -49.09 21.62 20.64
N TRP A 120 -48.35 21.02 21.59
CA TRP A 120 -46.95 20.66 21.37
C TRP A 120 -46.77 19.62 20.26
N LEU A 121 -47.64 18.62 20.22
CA LEU A 121 -47.63 17.61 19.17
C LEU A 121 -47.81 18.25 17.78
N ARG A 122 -48.72 19.23 17.64
CA ARG A 122 -48.90 19.98 16.38
C ARG A 122 -47.62 20.70 15.93
N LEU A 123 -46.89 21.31 16.86
CA LEU A 123 -45.62 21.99 16.54
C LEU A 123 -44.58 21.02 15.96
N ILE A 124 -44.54 19.77 16.43
CA ILE A 124 -43.61 18.73 15.96
C ILE A 124 -44.00 18.16 14.58
N TYR A 125 -45.23 18.39 14.11
CA TYR A 125 -45.63 18.05 12.73
C TYR A 125 -45.25 19.12 11.71
N VAL A 126 -45.04 20.36 12.16
CA VAL A 126 -44.72 21.50 11.29
C VAL A 126 -43.21 21.67 11.10
N CYS A 127 -42.38 21.07 11.96
CA CYS A 127 -40.92 20.96 11.82
C CYS A 127 -40.49 19.66 11.14
#